data_AF-A0A820GQL2-F1
#
_entry.id   AF-A0A820GQL2-F1
#
_cell.length_a   1.000
_cell.length_b   1.000
_cell.length_c   1.000
_cell.angle_alpha   90.00
_cell.angle_beta   90.00
_cell.angle_gamma   90.00
#
_symmetry.space_group_name_H-M   'P 1'
#
loop_
_entity.id
_entity.type
_entity.pdbx_description
1 polymer ?
#
loop_
_entity_poly.entity_id
_entity_poly.type
_entity_poly.pdbx_seq_one_letter_code
_entity_poly.pdbx_strand_id
1 'polypeptide(L)'
;CWSEDIYSRFGGLGILKQSVLNKMSKGYWFMFEELVMGSGTLCQRCIQPNLQLPGGVELDGSRLFRDRIYQQHGLIHPIIRHKSSSEGRTSHDLLLAYIIDNKRFTSNDRKEIINAINEINNYTNSYLNKTKNNTAKLQWPLVRVSYLFYKQVRAPNRSFIQINATQIDSRSPIYELIENNFIAQLKILRQMDIHITGPGTGQMYQTFLSDGSITINLGGIKPRGSENTEKAYSSYLEQYMTSGTPYIKGLYYPINERQKGIKKDEVIKLIRQASKLILEGFSLPVNAHDNLAPDGQLFVEMCEKDKEFCSLVT
;
A
#
# COMPACT_ATOMS: atom_id res chain seq x y z
N CYS A 1 -16.52 10.53 -6.88
CA CYS A 1 -15.42 9.70 -6.35
C CYS A 1 -15.94 8.27 -6.22
N TRP A 2 -15.25 7.23 -6.72
CA TRP A 2 -15.77 5.84 -6.68
C TRP A 2 -15.73 5.20 -5.28
N SER A 3 -15.39 5.98 -4.25
CA SER A 3 -15.20 5.54 -2.86
C SER A 3 -16.24 6.12 -1.90
N GLU A 4 -17.41 6.56 -2.40
CA GLU A 4 -18.48 7.12 -1.55
C GLU A 4 -18.90 6.17 -0.42
N ASP A 5 -18.99 4.86 -0.69
CA ASP A 5 -19.29 3.86 0.35
C ASP A 5 -18.20 3.85 1.44
N ILE A 6 -16.93 3.92 1.05
CA ILE A 6 -15.79 3.95 1.98
C ILE A 6 -15.84 5.20 2.86
N TYR A 7 -16.01 6.37 2.26
CA TYR A 7 -16.08 7.63 3.00
C TYR A 7 -17.32 7.70 3.91
N SER A 8 -18.45 7.14 3.49
CA SER A 8 -19.71 7.10 4.25
C SER A 8 -19.59 6.23 5.49
N ARG A 9 -18.99 5.04 5.32
CA ARG A 9 -18.68 4.13 6.43
C ARG A 9 -17.61 4.69 7.35
N PHE A 10 -16.56 5.31 6.79
CA PHE A 10 -15.51 5.92 7.59
C PHE A 10 -16.04 7.09 8.42
N GLY A 11 -16.89 7.96 7.85
CA GLY A 11 -17.49 9.07 8.58
C GLY A 11 -18.45 8.61 9.69
N GLY A 12 -19.03 7.41 9.60
CA GLY A 12 -19.99 6.86 10.57
C GLY A 12 -21.35 7.57 10.60
N LEU A 13 -21.43 8.79 10.03
CA LEU A 13 -22.60 9.64 9.93
C LEU A 13 -23.18 9.68 8.50
N GLY A 14 -22.63 8.86 7.60
CA GLY A 14 -22.94 8.88 6.17
C GLY A 14 -22.19 9.97 5.40
N ILE A 15 -22.52 10.15 4.12
CA ILE A 15 -22.09 11.30 3.31
C ILE A 15 -23.31 12.05 2.86
N LEU A 16 -23.35 13.33 3.18
CA LEU A 16 -24.27 14.26 2.53
C LEU A 16 -23.61 14.84 1.28
N LYS A 17 -24.16 14.52 0.11
CA LYS A 17 -23.62 15.05 -1.16
C LYS A 17 -23.93 16.54 -1.27
N GLN A 18 -22.98 17.33 -1.78
CA GLN A 18 -23.20 18.75 -2.06
C GLN A 18 -24.43 18.97 -2.97
N SER A 19 -24.66 18.09 -3.95
CA SER A 19 -25.84 18.17 -4.81
C SER A 19 -27.17 17.95 -4.07
N VAL A 20 -27.16 17.19 -2.96
CA VAL A 20 -28.31 17.02 -2.08
C VAL A 20 -28.51 18.30 -1.26
N LEU A 21 -27.43 18.83 -0.66
CA LEU A 21 -27.46 20.12 0.04
C LEU A 21 -28.00 21.24 -0.85
N ASN A 22 -27.52 21.38 -2.09
CA ASN A 22 -27.97 22.39 -3.05
C ASN A 22 -29.47 22.26 -3.40
N LYS A 23 -30.02 21.04 -3.38
CA LYS A 23 -31.47 20.82 -3.60
C LYS A 23 -32.27 21.22 -2.37
N MET A 24 -31.77 20.92 -1.18
CA MET A 24 -32.42 21.25 0.09
C MET A 24 -32.28 22.74 0.44
N SER A 25 -31.26 23.44 -0.06
CA SER A 25 -30.98 24.86 0.23
C SER A 25 -31.84 25.85 -0.55
N LYS A 26 -32.86 25.40 -1.30
CA LYS A 26 -33.76 26.33 -2.03
C LYS A 26 -34.57 27.17 -1.04
N GLY A 27 -34.02 28.32 -0.65
CA GLY A 27 -34.59 29.23 0.34
C GLY A 27 -34.16 28.97 1.79
N TYR A 28 -33.23 28.05 2.03
CA TYR A 28 -32.76 27.70 3.38
C TYR A 28 -31.24 27.77 3.47
N TRP A 29 -30.76 28.30 4.59
CA TRP A 29 -29.34 28.28 4.95
C TRP A 29 -29.06 27.10 5.86
N PHE A 30 -27.97 26.38 5.62
CA PHE A 30 -27.47 25.36 6.52
C PHE A 30 -26.38 25.96 7.39
N MET A 31 -26.51 25.79 8.70
CA MET A 31 -25.47 26.10 9.67
C MET A 31 -24.96 24.78 10.24
N PHE A 32 -23.64 24.60 10.20
CA PHE A 32 -22.97 23.43 10.75
C PHE A 32 -22.18 23.88 11.98
N GLU A 33 -22.30 23.15 13.09
CA GLU A 33 -21.46 23.38 14.28
C GLU A 33 -20.00 23.03 13.99
N GLU A 34 -19.79 21.96 13.20
CA GLU A 34 -18.49 21.50 12.74
C GLU A 34 -18.60 21.04 11.28
N LEU A 35 -17.63 21.44 10.45
CA LEU A 35 -17.59 21.11 9.03
C LEU A 35 -16.20 20.56 8.68
N VAL A 36 -16.14 19.24 8.44
CA VAL A 36 -14.94 18.58 7.92
C VAL A 36 -15.06 18.47 6.41
N MET A 37 -14.23 19.21 5.68
CA MET A 37 -14.18 19.20 4.21
C MET A 37 -12.90 18.56 3.71
N GLY A 38 -13.02 17.71 2.68
CA GLY A 38 -11.89 17.14 1.97
C GLY A 38 -11.92 17.50 0.48
N SER A 39 -10.73 17.72 -0.09
CA SER A 39 -10.58 17.85 -1.55
C SER A 39 -10.65 16.45 -2.19
N GLY A 40 -11.64 16.24 -3.06
CA GLY A 40 -11.87 14.96 -3.71
C GLY A 40 -10.95 14.65 -4.89
N THR A 41 -10.07 15.57 -5.29
CA THR A 41 -9.36 15.46 -6.57
C THR A 41 -7.83 15.32 -6.48
N LEU A 42 -7.15 15.66 -5.37
CA LEU A 42 -5.69 15.88 -5.44
C LEU A 42 -4.83 15.52 -4.20
N CYS A 43 -5.17 14.51 -3.39
CA CYS A 43 -4.23 14.02 -2.35
C CYS A 43 -3.11 13.11 -2.89
N GLN A 44 -2.82 13.12 -4.20
CA GLN A 44 -1.79 12.25 -4.81
C GLN A 44 -0.38 12.71 -4.47
N ARG A 45 -0.22 13.97 -4.04
CA ARG A 45 1.07 14.59 -3.74
C ARG A 45 0.97 15.17 -2.34
N CYS A 46 1.80 14.66 -1.44
CA CYS A 46 2.10 15.33 -0.19
C CYS A 46 3.54 15.80 -0.28
N ILE A 47 3.72 17.12 -0.21
CA ILE A 47 5.03 17.76 -0.17
C ILE A 47 5.01 18.57 1.11
N GLN A 48 5.63 18.04 2.15
CA GLN A 48 5.89 18.72 3.41
C GLN A 48 7.37 18.47 3.76
N PRO A 49 7.99 19.28 4.63
CA PRO A 49 9.44 19.25 4.83
C PRO A 49 10.03 17.88 5.18
N ASN A 50 9.27 17.05 5.88
CA ASN A 50 9.67 15.69 6.28
C ASN A 50 9.23 14.60 5.29
N LEU A 51 8.54 14.97 4.20
CA LEU A 51 7.95 14.10 3.18
C LEU A 51 7.13 12.93 3.75
N GLN A 52 6.36 13.18 4.81
CA GLN A 52 5.46 12.20 5.43
C GLN A 52 4.00 12.41 5.00
N LEU A 53 3.10 11.53 5.40
CA LEU A 53 1.66 11.82 5.42
C LEU A 53 1.34 12.56 6.73
N PRO A 54 0.72 13.76 6.72
CA PRO A 54 0.38 14.48 7.95
C PRO A 54 -0.48 13.63 8.88
N GLY A 55 -0.10 13.57 10.17
CA GLY A 55 -0.75 12.72 11.16
C GLY A 55 -0.53 11.20 10.98
N GLY A 56 0.17 10.76 9.93
CA GLY A 56 0.41 9.35 9.66
C GLY A 56 1.27 8.68 10.75
N VAL A 57 2.33 9.36 11.19
CA VAL A 57 3.23 8.91 12.26
C VAL A 57 2.81 9.46 13.62
N GLU A 58 2.70 10.79 13.76
CA GLU A 58 2.43 11.47 15.03
C GLU A 58 1.15 10.98 15.72
N LEU A 59 0.09 10.73 14.94
CA LEU A 59 -1.21 10.28 15.45
C LEU A 59 -1.45 8.78 15.20
N ASP A 60 -0.46 8.06 14.69
CA ASP A 60 -0.61 6.70 14.13
C ASP A 60 -1.83 6.59 13.18
N GLY A 61 -2.11 7.69 12.46
CA GLY A 61 -3.33 7.87 11.69
C GLY A 61 -3.50 6.83 10.58
N SER A 62 -2.39 6.37 10.01
CA SER A 62 -2.36 5.29 9.02
C SER A 62 -2.90 3.98 9.59
N ARG A 63 -2.51 3.64 10.84
CA ARG A 63 -2.95 2.40 11.51
C ARG A 63 -4.41 2.50 11.91
N LEU A 64 -4.81 3.63 12.50
CA LEU A 64 -6.19 3.91 12.86
C LEU A 64 -7.11 3.83 11.63
N PHE A 65 -6.69 4.41 10.50
CA PHE A 65 -7.41 4.35 9.24
C PHE A 65 -7.55 2.90 8.75
N ARG A 66 -6.45 2.15 8.71
CA ARG A 66 -6.46 0.73 8.35
C ARG A 66 -7.44 -0.06 9.21
N ASP A 67 -7.27 -0.01 10.52
CA ASP A 67 -8.01 -0.87 11.45
C ASP A 67 -9.51 -0.57 11.40
N ARG A 68 -9.87 0.72 11.28
CA ARG A 68 -11.26 1.15 11.06
C ARG A 68 -11.81 0.63 9.74
N ILE A 69 -11.05 0.64 8.65
CA ILE A 69 -11.51 0.11 7.35
C ILE A 69 -11.78 -1.39 7.44
N TYR A 70 -10.92 -2.18 8.08
CA TYR A 70 -11.18 -3.62 8.28
C TYR A 70 -12.43 -3.84 9.15
N GLN A 71 -12.55 -3.11 10.26
CA GLN A 71 -13.70 -3.20 11.16
C GLN A 71 -15.03 -2.83 10.48
N GLN A 72 -15.07 -1.72 9.73
CA GLN A 72 -16.28 -1.24 9.04
C GLN A 72 -16.77 -2.17 7.93
N HIS A 73 -15.89 -3.07 7.46
CA HIS A 73 -16.23 -4.10 6.48
C HIS A 73 -16.37 -5.50 7.11
N GLY A 74 -16.42 -5.60 8.45
CA GLY A 74 -16.57 -6.89 9.15
C GLY A 74 -15.44 -7.86 8.87
N LEU A 75 -14.26 -7.35 8.49
CA LEU A 75 -13.09 -8.17 8.22
C LEU A 75 -12.29 -8.34 9.50
N ILE A 76 -11.65 -9.50 9.61
CA ILE A 76 -10.69 -9.74 10.70
C ILE A 76 -9.55 -8.73 10.56
N HIS A 77 -9.14 -8.15 11.69
CA HIS A 77 -8.06 -7.17 11.72
C HIS A 77 -6.74 -7.72 11.12
N PRO A 78 -5.91 -6.83 10.55
CA PRO A 78 -4.53 -7.15 10.20
C PRO A 78 -3.75 -7.67 11.40
N ILE A 79 -2.68 -8.42 11.13
CA ILE A 79 -1.83 -8.95 12.20
C ILE A 79 -1.13 -7.76 12.87
N ILE A 80 -1.30 -7.64 14.18
CA ILE A 80 -0.68 -6.59 14.99
C ILE A 80 0.64 -7.13 15.56
N ARG A 81 1.67 -6.30 15.50
CA ARG A 81 3.00 -6.55 16.07
C ARG A 81 3.46 -5.29 16.78
N HIS A 82 3.99 -5.45 17.98
CA HIS A 82 4.24 -4.32 18.88
C HIS A 82 5.67 -3.81 18.84
N LYS A 83 6.66 -4.71 18.82
CA LYS A 83 8.10 -4.37 18.94
C LYS A 83 8.90 -4.74 17.70
N SER A 84 8.59 -5.87 17.08
CA SER A 84 9.38 -6.40 15.96
C SER A 84 8.51 -7.01 14.85
N SER A 85 8.95 -6.90 13.60
CA SER A 85 8.32 -7.58 12.46
C SER A 85 8.32 -9.12 12.55
N SER A 86 9.26 -9.68 13.31
CA SER A 86 9.41 -11.12 13.51
C SER A 86 8.55 -11.68 14.64
N GLU A 87 7.76 -10.84 15.32
CA GLU A 87 6.84 -11.30 16.38
C GLU A 87 5.88 -12.36 15.86
N GLY A 88 5.87 -13.51 16.57
CA GLY A 88 5.05 -14.67 16.23
C GLY A 88 5.49 -15.41 14.97
N ARG A 89 6.70 -15.13 14.45
CA ARG A 89 7.25 -15.81 13.27
C ARG A 89 8.41 -16.74 13.60
N THR A 90 8.63 -17.74 12.77
CA THR A 90 9.82 -18.60 12.78
C THR A 90 10.60 -18.48 11.48
N SER A 91 11.87 -18.90 11.49
CA SER A 91 12.70 -18.93 10.28
C SER A 91 12.17 -19.84 9.16
N HIS A 92 11.20 -20.71 9.46
CA HIS A 92 10.60 -21.67 8.53
C HIS A 92 9.23 -21.23 8.01
N ASP A 93 8.70 -20.11 8.49
CA ASP A 93 7.41 -19.62 8.04
C ASP A 93 7.47 -19.25 6.56
N LEU A 94 6.42 -19.61 5.84
CA LEU A 94 6.25 -19.22 4.44
C LEU A 94 5.72 -17.80 4.36
N LEU A 95 6.52 -16.88 3.83
CA LEU A 95 6.08 -15.51 3.56
C LEU A 95 5.30 -15.42 2.26
N LEU A 96 4.26 -14.57 2.26
CA LEU A 96 3.45 -14.29 1.08
C LEU A 96 3.84 -12.93 0.48
N ALA A 97 4.33 -12.97 -0.76
CA ALA A 97 4.70 -11.79 -1.52
C ALA A 97 3.77 -11.59 -2.72
N TYR A 98 3.36 -10.34 -2.96
CA TYR A 98 2.51 -10.00 -4.09
C TYR A 98 3.09 -8.85 -4.89
N ILE A 99 3.27 -9.08 -6.19
CA ILE A 99 3.64 -8.04 -7.15
C ILE A 99 2.37 -7.54 -7.82
N ILE A 100 2.02 -6.29 -7.54
CA ILE A 100 0.85 -5.63 -8.09
C ILE A 100 1.18 -5.08 -9.48
N ASP A 101 0.41 -5.50 -10.47
CA ASP A 101 0.54 -4.99 -11.84
C ASP A 101 0.41 -3.46 -11.87
N ASN A 102 1.32 -2.84 -12.60
CA ASN A 102 1.34 -1.39 -12.77
C ASN A 102 1.42 -1.03 -14.25
N LYS A 103 0.59 -0.08 -14.68
CA LYS A 103 0.60 0.45 -16.05
C LYS A 103 1.95 1.09 -16.46
N ARG A 104 2.81 1.40 -15.50
CA ARG A 104 4.15 1.96 -15.71
C ARG A 104 5.22 0.90 -15.98
N PHE A 105 4.93 -0.39 -15.74
CA PHE A 105 5.83 -1.46 -16.15
C PHE A 105 5.75 -1.62 -17.66
N THR A 106 6.90 -1.79 -18.31
CA THR A 106 6.98 -2.17 -19.72
C THR A 106 6.66 -3.66 -19.90
N SER A 107 6.60 -4.15 -21.14
CA SER A 107 6.52 -5.60 -21.42
C SER A 107 7.79 -6.32 -20.94
N ASN A 108 8.96 -5.69 -21.13
CA ASN A 108 10.24 -6.22 -20.67
C ASN A 108 10.33 -6.26 -19.14
N ASP A 109 9.90 -5.19 -18.45
CA ASP A 109 9.82 -5.17 -16.98
C ASP A 109 8.99 -6.35 -16.46
N ARG A 110 7.82 -6.60 -17.07
CA ARG A 110 6.95 -7.74 -16.69
C ARG A 110 7.63 -9.08 -16.91
N LYS A 111 8.37 -9.26 -18.01
CA LYS A 111 9.13 -10.48 -18.29
C LYS A 111 10.18 -10.72 -17.21
N GLU A 112 10.96 -9.70 -16.86
CA GLU A 112 11.99 -9.77 -15.82
C GLU A 112 11.40 -10.06 -14.44
N ILE A 113 10.26 -9.44 -14.12
CA ILE A 113 9.48 -9.72 -12.90
C ILE A 113 9.00 -11.18 -12.86
N ILE A 114 8.42 -11.69 -13.96
CA ILE A 114 7.93 -13.08 -14.03
C ILE A 114 9.10 -14.07 -13.87
N ASN A 115 10.24 -13.78 -14.48
CA ASN A 115 11.44 -14.60 -14.31
C ASN A 115 11.88 -14.64 -12.83
N ALA A 116 11.81 -13.51 -12.13
CA ALA A 116 12.14 -13.42 -10.70
C ALA A 116 11.15 -14.23 -9.84
N ILE A 117 9.85 -14.14 -10.14
CA ILE A 117 8.80 -14.93 -9.47
C ILE A 117 9.09 -16.43 -9.63
N ASN A 118 9.37 -16.87 -10.86
CA ASN A 118 9.61 -18.29 -11.15
C ASN A 118 10.84 -18.80 -10.39
N GLU A 119 11.93 -18.04 -10.35
CA GLU A 119 13.14 -18.45 -9.62
C GLU A 119 12.90 -18.59 -8.12
N ILE A 120 12.23 -17.62 -7.49
CA ILE A 120 11.94 -17.65 -6.05
C ILE A 120 10.97 -18.78 -5.72
N ASN A 121 9.89 -18.94 -6.50
CA ASN A 121 8.92 -20.00 -6.27
C ASN A 121 9.51 -21.40 -6.51
N ASN A 122 10.40 -21.56 -7.48
CA ASN A 122 11.10 -22.83 -7.71
C ASN A 122 11.98 -23.20 -6.51
N TYR A 123 12.72 -22.24 -5.94
CA TYR A 123 13.48 -22.44 -4.71
C TYR A 123 12.57 -22.90 -3.56
N THR A 124 11.49 -22.14 -3.30
CA THR A 124 10.54 -22.43 -2.22
C THR A 124 9.88 -23.81 -2.41
N ASN A 125 9.40 -24.12 -3.61
CA ASN A 125 8.75 -25.41 -3.90
C ASN A 125 9.74 -26.58 -3.84
N SER A 126 10.97 -26.40 -4.31
CA SER A 126 12.01 -27.44 -4.22
C SER A 126 12.31 -27.78 -2.76
N TYR A 127 12.38 -26.77 -1.89
CA TYR A 127 12.58 -26.98 -0.46
C TYR A 127 11.38 -27.71 0.16
N LEU A 128 10.16 -27.18 -0.01
CA LEU A 128 8.93 -27.76 0.55
C LEU A 128 8.69 -29.21 0.13
N ASN A 129 9.09 -29.58 -1.09
CA ASN A 129 8.97 -30.96 -1.59
C ASN A 129 10.04 -31.90 -1.04
N LYS A 130 11.25 -31.41 -0.73
CA LYS A 130 12.35 -32.22 -0.18
C LYS A 130 12.21 -32.47 1.32
N THR A 131 11.62 -31.55 2.07
CA THR A 131 11.66 -31.55 3.54
C THR A 131 10.63 -32.44 4.23
N LYS A 132 10.08 -33.48 3.59
CA LYS A 132 9.43 -34.53 4.39
C LYS A 132 10.43 -35.26 5.31
N ASN A 133 11.74 -35.27 4.98
CA ASN A 133 12.78 -36.01 5.74
C ASN A 133 14.13 -35.29 5.95
N ASN A 134 14.30 -34.01 5.57
CA ASN A 134 15.63 -33.36 5.59
C ASN A 134 15.62 -32.04 6.39
N THR A 135 16.52 -31.91 7.37
CA THR A 135 16.71 -30.76 8.27
C THR A 135 17.71 -29.73 7.74
N ALA A 136 17.98 -29.73 6.43
CA ALA A 136 18.95 -28.85 5.81
C ALA A 136 18.64 -27.37 6.10
N LYS A 137 19.67 -26.61 6.52
CA LYS A 137 19.56 -25.18 6.81
C LYS A 137 19.10 -24.41 5.56
N LEU A 138 18.05 -23.60 5.71
CA LEU A 138 17.58 -22.69 4.67
C LEU A 138 18.69 -21.71 4.27
N GLN A 139 19.00 -21.65 2.97
CA GLN A 139 19.87 -20.61 2.42
C GLN A 139 19.17 -19.26 2.40
N TRP A 140 17.87 -19.26 2.09
CA TRP A 140 17.02 -18.08 2.02
C TRP A 140 15.67 -18.38 2.68
N PRO A 141 15.02 -17.36 3.26
CA PRO A 141 13.63 -17.49 3.71
C PRO A 141 12.71 -18.03 2.62
N LEU A 142 11.71 -18.82 3.01
CA LEU A 142 10.70 -19.33 2.11
C LEU A 142 9.71 -18.21 1.75
N VAL A 143 9.57 -17.94 0.45
CA VAL A 143 8.65 -16.91 -0.04
C VAL A 143 7.84 -17.48 -1.20
N ARG A 144 6.52 -17.31 -1.15
CA ARG A 144 5.64 -17.54 -2.29
C ARG A 144 5.28 -16.20 -2.90
N VAL A 145 5.72 -15.99 -4.14
CA VAL A 145 5.47 -14.74 -4.88
C VAL A 145 4.35 -14.95 -5.89
N SER A 146 3.36 -14.06 -5.88
CA SER A 146 2.25 -14.05 -6.84
C SER A 146 2.18 -12.72 -7.59
N TYR A 147 1.83 -12.77 -8.88
CA TYR A 147 1.56 -11.57 -9.67
C TYR A 147 0.06 -11.28 -9.65
N LEU A 148 -0.33 -10.05 -9.29
CA LEU A 148 -1.71 -9.69 -9.02
C LEU A 148 -2.13 -8.51 -9.90
N PHE A 149 -3.15 -8.74 -10.73
CA PHE A 149 -3.83 -7.68 -11.47
C PHE A 149 -5.05 -7.21 -10.66
N TYR A 150 -4.98 -6.07 -9.96
CA TYR A 150 -6.07 -5.66 -9.04
C TYR A 150 -7.46 -5.60 -9.69
N LYS A 151 -7.52 -5.26 -10.99
CA LYS A 151 -8.77 -5.25 -11.76
C LYS A 151 -9.41 -6.64 -11.94
N GLN A 152 -8.64 -7.69 -11.74
CA GLN A 152 -9.06 -9.09 -11.84
C GLN A 152 -9.46 -9.68 -10.48
N VAL A 153 -9.14 -9.03 -9.36
CA VAL A 153 -9.63 -9.44 -8.04
C VAL A 153 -11.12 -9.11 -7.97
N ARG A 154 -11.94 -10.16 -8.07
CA ARG A 154 -13.40 -10.06 -8.02
C ARG A 154 -13.91 -10.74 -6.76
N ALA A 155 -14.93 -10.15 -6.15
CA ALA A 155 -15.73 -10.88 -5.17
C ALA A 155 -16.33 -12.14 -5.82
N PRO A 156 -16.45 -13.28 -5.10
CA PRO A 156 -17.18 -14.44 -5.59
C PRO A 156 -18.59 -14.03 -6.05
N ASN A 157 -19.06 -14.66 -7.13
CA ASN A 157 -20.23 -14.22 -7.91
C ASN A 157 -21.41 -13.79 -7.01
N ARG A 158 -21.81 -12.53 -7.18
CA ARG A 158 -22.99 -11.96 -6.54
C ARG A 158 -24.24 -12.61 -7.11
N SER A 159 -25.02 -13.29 -6.28
CA SER A 159 -26.46 -13.09 -6.35
C SER A 159 -26.69 -11.64 -5.94
N PHE A 160 -27.07 -10.78 -6.88
CA PHE A 160 -27.46 -9.41 -6.56
C PHE A 160 -28.67 -9.51 -5.63
N ILE A 161 -28.47 -9.30 -4.33
CA ILE A 161 -29.58 -8.96 -3.45
C ILE A 161 -30.04 -7.58 -3.94
N GLN A 162 -31.15 -7.55 -4.67
CA GLN A 162 -31.84 -6.30 -4.97
C GLN A 162 -32.30 -5.73 -3.63
N ILE A 163 -31.54 -4.77 -3.09
CA ILE A 163 -32.02 -3.94 -2.00
C ILE A 163 -33.07 -3.02 -2.63
N ASN A 164 -34.34 -3.42 -2.52
CA ASN A 164 -35.45 -2.54 -2.82
C ASN A 164 -35.32 -1.32 -1.91
N ALA A 165 -35.04 -0.15 -2.49
CA ALA A 165 -34.99 1.10 -1.76
C ALA A 165 -36.40 1.40 -1.24
N THR A 166 -36.68 0.99 0.00
CA THR A 166 -37.89 1.38 0.71
C THR A 166 -37.82 2.86 1.05
N GLN A 167 -38.98 3.53 1.00
CA GLN A 167 -39.15 4.91 1.41
C GLN A 167 -38.57 5.14 2.81
N ILE A 168 -37.58 6.03 2.89
CA ILE A 168 -37.05 6.72 4.07
C ILE A 168 -37.15 5.86 5.34
N ASP A 169 -36.23 4.91 5.48
CA ASP A 169 -35.97 4.24 6.74
C ASP A 169 -35.25 5.23 7.68
N SER A 170 -35.90 5.59 8.79
CA SER A 170 -35.36 6.49 9.81
C SER A 170 -34.36 5.82 10.75
N ARG A 171 -34.09 4.51 10.57
CA ARG A 171 -33.09 3.78 11.36
C ARG A 171 -31.69 4.06 10.83
N SER A 172 -30.69 4.02 11.73
CA SER A 172 -29.28 4.03 11.32
C SER A 172 -29.07 2.93 10.27
N PRO A 173 -28.46 3.24 9.11
CA PRO A 173 -28.31 2.28 8.03
C PRO A 173 -27.66 1.00 8.56
N ILE A 174 -28.42 -0.10 8.56
CA ILE A 174 -27.86 -1.44 8.78
C ILE A 174 -27.12 -1.76 7.50
N TYR A 175 -25.84 -1.40 7.45
CA TYR A 175 -25.01 -1.66 6.30
C TYR A 175 -24.83 -3.17 6.16
N GLU A 176 -25.60 -3.81 5.30
CA GLU A 176 -25.30 -5.18 4.88
C GLU A 176 -23.84 -5.23 4.39
N LEU A 177 -23.12 -6.22 4.90
CA LEU A 177 -21.74 -6.50 4.51
C LEU A 177 -21.74 -7.15 3.11
N ILE A 178 -21.98 -6.32 2.09
CA ILE A 178 -21.99 -6.78 0.70
C ILE A 178 -20.56 -6.97 0.23
N GLU A 179 -20.16 -8.21 -0.01
CA GLU A 179 -18.86 -8.51 -0.56
C GLU A 179 -18.65 -7.78 -1.90
N ASN A 180 -17.51 -7.11 -2.03
CA ASN A 180 -17.15 -6.31 -3.19
C ASN A 180 -15.65 -6.48 -3.51
N ASN A 181 -15.21 -5.97 -4.66
CA ASN A 181 -13.83 -6.15 -5.10
C ASN A 181 -12.82 -5.54 -4.11
N PHE A 182 -13.17 -4.44 -3.44
CA PHE A 182 -12.31 -3.83 -2.43
C PHE A 182 -12.17 -4.71 -1.18
N ILE A 183 -13.27 -5.30 -0.69
CA ILE A 183 -13.26 -6.28 0.40
C ILE A 183 -12.42 -7.50 0.03
N ALA A 184 -12.55 -8.01 -1.21
CA ALA A 184 -11.70 -9.09 -1.70
C ALA A 184 -10.22 -8.69 -1.73
N GLN A 185 -9.90 -7.45 -2.11
CA GLN A 185 -8.53 -6.92 -2.07
C GLN A 185 -8.00 -6.82 -0.63
N LEU A 186 -8.79 -6.32 0.32
CA LEU A 186 -8.41 -6.24 1.74
C LEU A 186 -8.10 -7.62 2.34
N LYS A 187 -8.88 -8.65 1.98
CA LYS A 187 -8.60 -10.04 2.39
C LYS A 187 -7.22 -10.52 1.93
N ILE A 188 -6.81 -10.17 0.70
CA ILE A 188 -5.48 -10.51 0.19
C ILE A 188 -4.42 -9.66 0.94
N LEU A 189 -4.62 -8.34 1.03
CA LEU A 189 -3.68 -7.40 1.67
C LEU A 189 -3.34 -7.78 3.11
N ARG A 190 -4.32 -8.23 3.87
CA ARG A 190 -4.13 -8.73 5.24
C ARG A 190 -3.11 -9.86 5.33
N GLN A 191 -3.08 -10.74 4.34
CA GLN A 191 -2.20 -11.90 4.28
C GLN A 191 -0.83 -11.58 3.66
N MET A 192 -0.64 -10.38 3.11
CA MET A 192 0.61 -10.01 2.45
C MET A 192 1.70 -9.65 3.48
N ASP A 193 2.82 -10.35 3.39
CA ASP A 193 4.04 -10.02 4.12
C ASP A 193 4.92 -9.04 3.33
N ILE A 194 4.96 -9.22 2.00
CA ILE A 194 5.76 -8.40 1.08
C ILE A 194 4.86 -7.86 -0.03
N HIS A 195 4.61 -6.57 -0.01
CA HIS A 195 3.86 -5.85 -1.04
C HIS A 195 4.82 -5.21 -2.03
N ILE A 196 4.65 -5.43 -3.34
CA ILE A 196 5.60 -4.97 -4.35
C ILE A 196 4.83 -4.26 -5.45
N THR A 197 5.18 -3.01 -5.74
CA THR A 197 4.50 -2.27 -6.81
C THR A 197 5.35 -1.10 -7.30
N GLY A 198 4.92 -0.44 -8.37
CA GLY A 198 5.47 0.84 -8.82
C GLY A 198 4.59 2.02 -8.42
N PRO A 199 4.97 3.26 -8.77
CA PRO A 199 4.21 4.47 -8.49
C PRO A 199 2.74 4.37 -8.90
N GLY A 200 1.83 5.07 -8.21
CA GLY A 200 0.40 5.17 -8.47
C GLY A 200 -0.50 4.39 -7.51
N THR A 201 -1.71 4.03 -7.93
CA THR A 201 -2.76 3.48 -7.06
C THR A 201 -2.33 2.26 -6.25
N GLY A 202 -1.44 1.41 -6.79
CA GLY A 202 -0.87 0.28 -6.05
C GLY A 202 -0.19 0.69 -4.74
N GLN A 203 0.53 1.81 -4.72
CA GLN A 203 1.22 2.31 -3.53
C GLN A 203 0.26 2.72 -2.41
N MET A 204 -0.99 3.10 -2.73
CA MET A 204 -1.98 3.48 -1.71
C MET A 204 -2.46 2.30 -0.88
N TYR A 205 -2.33 1.07 -1.39
CA TYR A 205 -2.77 -0.12 -0.67
C TYR A 205 -1.83 -0.53 0.47
N GLN A 206 -0.61 0.01 0.52
CA GLN A 206 0.37 -0.36 1.54
C GLN A 206 -0.12 -0.05 2.97
N THR A 207 -0.96 0.97 3.14
CA THR A 207 -1.56 1.31 4.44
C THR A 207 -2.40 0.16 4.98
N PHE A 208 -2.92 -0.73 4.12
CA PHE A 208 -3.77 -1.86 4.54
C PHE A 208 -3.01 -3.13 4.92
N LEU A 209 -1.68 -3.10 4.90
CA LEU A 209 -0.83 -4.23 5.27
C LEU A 209 -0.81 -4.44 6.79
N SER A 210 -0.47 -5.67 7.19
CA SER A 210 -0.23 -6.03 8.58
C SER A 210 1.05 -5.36 9.13
N ASP A 211 1.15 -5.26 10.45
CA ASP A 211 2.36 -4.74 11.09
C ASP A 211 3.56 -5.63 10.82
N GLY A 212 4.73 -5.05 10.60
CA GLY A 212 5.94 -5.79 10.24
C GLY A 212 5.99 -6.26 8.78
N SER A 213 5.02 -5.90 7.95
CA SER A 213 5.10 -6.12 6.50
C SER A 213 6.10 -5.15 5.84
N ILE A 214 6.56 -5.52 4.64
CA ILE A 214 7.48 -4.71 3.84
C ILE A 214 6.81 -4.31 2.54
N THR A 215 6.95 -3.05 2.14
CA THR A 215 6.59 -2.57 0.81
C THR A 215 7.87 -2.39 -0.03
N ILE A 216 7.85 -2.82 -1.28
CA ILE A 216 8.94 -2.62 -2.23
C ILE A 216 8.42 -1.75 -3.38
N ASN A 217 8.96 -0.54 -3.50
CA ASN A 217 8.63 0.35 -4.61
C ASN A 217 9.64 0.18 -5.75
N LEU A 218 9.17 -0.38 -6.87
CA LEU A 218 9.97 -0.61 -8.08
C LEU A 218 10.22 0.66 -8.91
N GLY A 219 9.67 1.81 -8.49
CA GLY A 219 9.86 3.08 -9.17
C GLY A 219 9.20 3.15 -10.56
N GLY A 220 9.16 4.35 -11.11
CA GLY A 220 8.72 4.64 -12.47
C GLY A 220 9.72 5.51 -13.19
N ILE A 221 9.67 5.49 -14.52
CA ILE A 221 10.52 6.30 -15.38
C ILE A 221 9.75 7.55 -15.82
N LYS A 222 10.43 8.70 -15.78
CA LYS A 222 9.90 10.01 -16.15
C LYS A 222 10.84 10.71 -17.14
N PRO A 223 10.31 11.40 -18.18
CA PRO A 223 8.93 11.26 -18.66
C PRO A 223 8.66 9.83 -19.14
N ARG A 224 7.39 9.42 -19.20
CA ARG A 224 7.04 8.08 -19.68
C ARG A 224 7.46 7.94 -21.15
N GLY A 225 8.01 6.79 -21.56
CA GLY A 225 8.50 6.61 -22.94
C GLY A 225 9.93 7.08 -23.18
N SER A 226 10.63 7.54 -22.12
CA SER A 226 12.04 7.97 -22.20
C SER A 226 13.01 6.91 -21.69
N GLU A 227 12.57 5.67 -21.55
CA GLU A 227 13.39 4.55 -21.06
C GLU A 227 14.69 4.45 -21.87
N ASN A 228 15.83 4.27 -21.18
CA ASN A 228 17.17 4.25 -21.78
C ASN A 228 17.61 5.53 -22.51
N THR A 229 17.05 6.69 -22.15
CA THR A 229 17.52 7.99 -22.67
C THR A 229 18.16 8.84 -21.58
N GLU A 230 18.99 9.80 -21.96
CA GLU A 230 19.61 10.77 -21.03
C GLU A 230 18.58 11.66 -20.31
N LYS A 231 17.36 11.73 -20.84
CA LYS A 231 16.25 12.50 -20.24
C LYS A 231 15.46 11.70 -19.21
N ALA A 232 15.64 10.39 -19.14
CA ALA A 232 14.94 9.56 -18.17
C ALA A 232 15.48 9.80 -16.77
N TYR A 233 14.57 9.93 -15.80
CA TYR A 233 14.89 9.81 -14.39
C TYR A 233 13.93 8.87 -13.68
N SER A 234 14.46 8.22 -12.65
CA SER A 234 13.71 7.35 -11.76
C SER A 234 12.96 8.20 -10.74
N SER A 235 11.71 7.86 -10.49
CA SER A 235 10.91 8.49 -9.44
C SER A 235 10.06 7.43 -8.74
N TYR A 236 10.03 7.47 -7.42
CA TYR A 236 9.26 6.52 -6.63
C TYR A 236 7.81 6.97 -6.45
N LEU A 237 7.59 8.29 -6.34
CA LEU A 237 6.32 8.95 -6.01
C LEU A 237 5.59 8.30 -4.82
N GLU A 238 4.62 9.00 -4.24
CA GLU A 238 3.78 8.45 -3.16
C GLU A 238 4.56 7.87 -1.94
N GLN A 239 5.86 8.15 -1.80
CA GLN A 239 6.71 7.63 -0.72
C GLN A 239 6.31 8.18 0.66
N TYR A 240 5.62 9.32 0.68
CA TYR A 240 4.98 9.87 1.86
C TYR A 240 3.98 8.91 2.51
N MET A 241 3.40 7.99 1.74
CA MET A 241 2.54 6.93 2.27
C MET A 241 3.36 5.92 3.07
N THR A 242 4.56 5.55 2.59
CA THR A 242 5.45 4.60 3.27
C THR A 242 6.07 5.23 4.52
N SER A 243 6.61 6.45 4.41
CA SER A 243 7.16 7.19 5.55
C SER A 243 6.09 7.58 6.57
N GLY A 244 4.85 7.79 6.13
CA GLY A 244 3.68 8.02 6.98
C GLY A 244 3.06 6.77 7.60
N THR A 245 3.62 5.58 7.38
CA THR A 245 3.07 4.31 7.89
C THR A 245 4.10 3.62 8.81
N PRO A 246 4.09 3.90 10.12
CA PRO A 246 5.18 3.50 11.03
C PRO A 246 5.23 2.00 11.32
N TYR A 247 4.23 1.21 10.90
CA TYR A 247 4.17 -0.24 11.12
C TYR A 247 4.65 -1.08 9.94
N ILE A 248 5.08 -0.46 8.84
CA ILE A 248 5.67 -1.16 7.69
C ILE A 248 7.05 -0.60 7.37
N LYS A 249 7.89 -1.40 6.72
CA LYS A 249 9.21 -0.95 6.22
C LYS A 249 9.18 -0.77 4.70
N GLY A 250 9.75 0.33 4.22
CA GLY A 250 9.97 0.61 2.80
C GLY A 250 11.30 0.07 2.27
N LEU A 251 11.27 -0.53 1.09
CA LEU A 251 12.44 -0.83 0.27
C LEU A 251 12.23 -0.27 -1.14
N TYR A 252 13.33 0.09 -1.81
CA TYR A 252 13.29 0.80 -3.08
C TYR A 252 14.21 0.13 -4.09
N TYR A 253 13.72 -0.04 -5.31
CA TYR A 253 14.55 -0.53 -6.41
C TYR A 253 15.69 0.46 -6.70
N PRO A 254 16.94 0.04 -6.97
CA PRO A 254 18.05 0.98 -7.09
C PRO A 254 17.83 2.09 -8.12
N ILE A 255 17.98 3.35 -7.68
CA ILE A 255 17.61 4.54 -8.46
C ILE A 255 18.36 4.63 -9.80
N ASN A 256 19.65 4.29 -9.80
CA ASN A 256 20.55 4.32 -10.96
C ASN A 256 20.33 3.14 -11.92
N GLU A 257 19.65 2.08 -11.46
CA GLU A 257 19.34 0.92 -12.30
C GLU A 257 17.96 1.04 -12.93
N ARG A 258 17.02 1.74 -12.28
CA ARG A 258 15.63 1.75 -12.73
C ARG A 258 15.44 2.36 -14.12
N GLN A 259 16.22 3.37 -14.50
CA GLN A 259 16.21 3.97 -15.85
C GLN A 259 16.54 2.96 -16.97
N LYS A 260 17.31 1.91 -16.64
CA LYS A 260 17.75 0.83 -17.55
C LYS A 260 16.71 -0.29 -17.67
N GLY A 261 15.54 -0.12 -17.05
CA GLY A 261 14.52 -1.16 -16.90
C GLY A 261 14.66 -1.96 -15.60
N ILE A 262 13.63 -2.75 -15.29
CA ILE A 262 13.64 -3.68 -14.16
C ILE A 262 14.44 -4.93 -14.57
N LYS A 263 15.37 -5.35 -13.71
CA LYS A 263 16.21 -6.54 -13.88
C LYS A 263 15.76 -7.63 -12.93
N LYS A 264 15.71 -8.87 -13.40
CA LYS A 264 15.36 -10.05 -12.61
C LYS A 264 16.14 -10.13 -11.29
N ASP A 265 17.47 -10.01 -11.36
CA ASP A 265 18.35 -10.23 -10.20
C ASP A 265 18.13 -9.18 -9.10
N GLU A 266 17.85 -7.93 -9.47
CA GLU A 266 17.55 -6.87 -8.49
C GLU A 266 16.19 -7.10 -7.81
N VAL A 267 15.18 -7.60 -8.54
CA VAL A 267 13.89 -7.98 -7.94
C VAL A 267 14.08 -9.12 -6.95
N ILE A 268 14.87 -10.14 -7.30
CA ILE A 268 15.17 -11.27 -6.41
C ILE A 268 15.90 -10.80 -5.16
N LYS A 269 16.92 -9.95 -5.33
CA LYS A 269 17.69 -9.38 -4.22
C LYS A 269 16.79 -8.62 -3.24
N LEU A 270 15.90 -7.77 -3.75
CA LEU A 270 14.95 -7.00 -2.91
C LEU A 270 13.97 -7.91 -2.17
N ILE A 271 13.43 -8.95 -2.82
CA ILE A 271 12.51 -9.89 -2.15
C ILE A 271 13.23 -10.70 -1.08
N ARG A 272 14.46 -11.15 -1.34
CA ARG A 272 15.29 -11.86 -0.34
C ARG A 272 15.68 -10.95 0.83
N GLN A 273 16.01 -9.69 0.55
CA GLN A 273 16.29 -8.70 1.59
C GLN A 273 15.04 -8.47 2.45
N ALA A 274 13.88 -8.29 1.82
CA ALA A 274 12.62 -8.11 2.52
C ALA A 274 12.28 -9.32 3.41
N SER A 275 12.39 -10.53 2.87
CA SER A 275 12.08 -11.75 3.62
C SER A 275 13.01 -11.96 4.81
N LYS A 276 14.30 -11.65 4.64
CA LYS A 276 15.29 -11.68 5.72
C LYS A 276 14.95 -10.68 6.82
N LEU A 277 14.67 -9.41 6.46
CA LEU A 277 14.28 -8.36 7.41
C LEU A 277 13.03 -8.74 8.20
N ILE A 278 12.02 -9.32 7.55
CA ILE A 278 10.78 -9.75 8.22
C ILE A 278 11.06 -10.81 9.29
N LEU A 279 11.84 -11.85 8.93
CA LEU A 279 12.09 -12.99 9.83
C LEU A 279 13.15 -12.71 10.90
N GLU A 280 14.17 -11.91 10.59
CA GLU A 280 15.17 -11.50 11.59
C GLU A 280 14.62 -10.44 12.55
N GLY A 281 13.70 -9.60 12.06
CA GLY A 281 13.06 -8.55 12.85
C GLY A 281 13.64 -7.18 12.58
N PHE A 282 12.78 -6.23 12.20
CA PHE A 282 13.05 -4.80 12.31
C PHE A 282 12.16 -4.17 13.38
N SER A 283 12.67 -3.12 14.04
CA SER A 283 11.98 -2.43 15.13
C SER A 283 10.73 -1.68 14.67
N LEU A 284 9.70 -1.71 15.50
CA LEU A 284 8.47 -0.94 15.36
C LEU A 284 8.35 0.08 16.51
N PRO A 285 7.90 1.32 16.27
CA PRO A 285 7.61 1.90 14.95
C PRO A 285 8.89 2.10 14.12
N VAL A 286 8.76 2.02 12.79
CA VAL A 286 9.84 2.31 11.85
C VAL A 286 10.06 3.82 11.79
N ASN A 287 11.32 4.25 11.86
CA ASN A 287 11.66 5.65 11.66
C ASN A 287 11.24 6.09 10.24
N ALA A 288 10.48 7.17 10.15
CA ALA A 288 9.94 7.69 8.90
C ALA A 288 11.04 8.03 7.87
N HIS A 289 12.19 8.53 8.31
CA HIS A 289 13.32 8.84 7.43
C HIS A 289 13.92 7.57 6.81
N ASP A 290 14.00 6.48 7.57
CA ASP A 290 14.46 5.18 7.06
C ASP A 290 13.43 4.52 6.11
N ASN A 291 12.23 5.09 6.01
CA ASN A 291 11.16 4.68 5.11
C ASN A 291 11.06 5.60 3.88
N LEU A 292 11.99 6.53 3.69
CA LEU A 292 12.07 7.33 2.48
C LEU A 292 12.91 6.63 1.42
N ALA A 293 12.57 6.88 0.15
CA ALA A 293 13.41 6.52 -0.97
C ALA A 293 14.63 7.47 -1.03
N PRO A 294 15.69 7.12 -1.78
CA PRO A 294 16.89 7.97 -1.86
C PRO A 294 16.61 9.42 -2.30
N ASP A 295 15.66 9.64 -3.20
CA ASP A 295 15.25 10.98 -3.64
C ASP A 295 14.50 11.76 -2.54
N GLY A 296 13.71 11.06 -1.73
CA GLY A 296 13.01 11.64 -0.58
C GLY A 296 13.95 11.98 0.57
N GLN A 297 14.94 11.12 0.85
CA GLN A 297 15.98 11.40 1.84
C GLN A 297 16.75 12.67 1.47
N LEU A 298 17.19 12.78 0.21
CA LEU A 298 17.85 13.98 -0.31
C LEU A 298 16.97 15.23 -0.17
N PHE A 299 15.67 15.12 -0.48
CA PHE A 299 14.73 16.24 -0.31
C PHE A 299 14.66 16.71 1.15
N VAL A 300 14.53 15.78 2.11
CA VAL A 300 14.50 16.12 3.54
C VAL A 300 15.82 16.75 3.98
N GLU A 301 16.96 16.19 3.59
CA GLU A 301 18.29 16.77 3.89
C GLU A 301 18.45 18.18 3.32
N MET A 302 17.94 18.43 2.11
CA MET A 302 17.93 19.78 1.52
C MET A 302 17.07 20.74 2.33
N CYS A 303 15.86 20.30 2.72
CA CYS A 303 14.95 21.08 3.55
C CYS A 303 15.53 21.44 4.93
N GLU A 304 16.33 20.55 5.52
CA GLU A 304 17.03 20.80 6.78
C GLU A 304 18.16 21.82 6.64
N LYS A 305 18.86 21.81 5.49
CA LYS A 305 19.98 22.73 5.20
C LYS A 305 19.52 24.12 4.73
N ASP A 306 18.42 24.18 3.98
CA ASP A 306 17.90 25.40 3.38
C ASP A 306 16.40 25.55 3.68
N LYS A 307 16.10 26.28 4.76
CA LYS A 307 14.73 26.54 5.22
C LYS A 307 13.96 27.45 4.27
N GLU A 308 14.64 28.35 3.54
CA GLU A 308 14.00 29.24 2.57
C GLU A 308 13.55 28.45 1.36
N PHE A 309 14.45 27.61 0.80
CA PHE A 309 14.09 26.65 -0.25
C PHE A 309 12.93 25.77 0.21
N CYS A 310 13.01 25.20 1.41
CA CYS A 310 11.96 24.32 1.91
C CYS A 310 10.60 25.01 1.96
N SER A 311 10.55 26.22 2.53
CA SER A 311 9.31 27.01 2.60
C SER A 311 8.75 27.40 1.23
N LEU A 312 9.58 27.42 0.18
CA LEU A 312 9.14 27.72 -1.18
C LEU A 312 8.49 26.50 -1.87
N VAL A 313 8.93 25.29 -1.52
CA VAL A 313 8.55 24.05 -2.23
C VAL A 313 7.53 23.18 -1.49
N THR A 314 7.24 23.48 -0.22
CA THR A 314 6.22 22.82 0.62
C THR A 314 5.05 23.75 0.90
#